data_AF-A0A7S0WTP3-F1
#
_entry.id   AF-A0A7S0WTP3-F1
#
_cell.length_a   1.000
_cell.length_b   1.000
_cell.length_c   1.000
_cell.angle_alpha   90.00
_cell.angle_beta   90.00
_cell.angle_gamma   90.00
#
_symmetry.space_group_name_H-M   'P 1'
#
loop_
_entity.id
_entity.type
_entity.pdbx_description
1 polymer ?
#
loop_
_entity_poly.entity_id
_entity_poly.type
_entity_poly.pdbx_seq_one_letter_code
_entity_poly.pdbx_strand_id
1 'polypeptide(L)'
;PSERVATQLSLLLTNIARFDFPARAEGLLEGLAGAAHWGSPHPPHARLRALKALRRVLAGLATKRFVLETPQPGQAVDLRALSAAIGAERELFKRKVADVFGPLRELFCHHAEAFLRQEPGWDMHALFAKAAITGVAEQLALVPTGDALPAGTDQLLQVAHGLLGAVQSGTPRGGPSPPENPALWNEAGGRVAERVARALIAALDHYAVPFAEYLPHFLQLFVAGALVGGPAAAVRAMRPKRRVLVVRFIAKALLCPFYRPEWVEAPVPMAVPQEQRQAALQAKARAAAAQRALESLLSGASGQAALLTEAVVAKYVALSPEELAEWRDDPESYARAMDVESGPDADTPRCIGVGLLLCMLERGGEPVAQALIGLAARLQSV
;
A
#
# COMPACT_ATOMS: atom_id res chain seq x y z
N PRO A 1 -21.03 22.58 -9.66
CA PRO A 1 -19.94 23.22 -8.89
C PRO A 1 -18.55 22.93 -9.48
N SER A 2 -17.63 23.90 -9.40
CA SER A 2 -16.24 23.76 -9.83
C SER A 2 -15.46 22.77 -8.95
N GLU A 3 -14.32 22.24 -9.42
CA GLU A 3 -13.49 21.30 -8.64
C GLU A 3 -12.98 21.93 -7.33
N ARG A 4 -12.73 23.24 -7.33
CA ARG A 4 -12.36 24.01 -6.14
C ARG A 4 -13.46 23.95 -5.07
N VAL A 5 -14.71 24.19 -5.46
CA VAL A 5 -15.86 24.13 -4.52
C VAL A 5 -16.03 22.71 -4.00
N ALA A 6 -15.97 21.69 -4.86
CA ALA A 6 -16.07 20.30 -4.42
C ALA A 6 -14.96 19.92 -3.43
N THR A 7 -13.75 20.44 -3.62
CA THR A 7 -12.62 20.24 -2.70
C THR A 7 -12.88 20.87 -1.34
N GLN A 8 -13.40 22.10 -1.30
CA GLN A 8 -13.72 22.79 -0.04
C GLN A 8 -14.86 22.12 0.71
N LEU A 9 -15.92 21.70 0.00
CA LEU A 9 -17.00 20.91 0.60
C LEU A 9 -16.48 19.59 1.17
N SER A 10 -15.57 18.91 0.46
CA SER A 10 -14.95 17.67 0.98
C SER A 10 -14.15 17.94 2.26
N LEU A 11 -13.46 19.07 2.38
CA LEU A 11 -12.71 19.44 3.59
C LEU A 11 -13.66 19.77 4.75
N LEU A 12 -14.76 20.48 4.47
CA LEU A 12 -15.80 20.75 5.46
C LEU A 12 -16.41 19.44 5.98
N LEU A 13 -16.76 18.51 5.09
CA LEU A 13 -17.24 17.18 5.47
C LEU A 13 -16.23 16.42 6.32
N THR A 14 -14.93 16.51 6.01
CA THR A 14 -13.87 15.92 6.85
C THR A 14 -13.84 16.53 8.24
N ASN A 15 -14.01 17.85 8.37
CA ASN A 15 -14.07 18.50 9.68
C ASN A 15 -15.31 18.08 10.46
N ILE A 16 -16.49 18.06 9.83
CA ILE A 16 -17.73 17.56 10.43
C ILE A 16 -17.52 16.12 10.92
N ALA A 17 -16.98 15.24 10.08
CA ALA A 17 -16.73 13.84 10.45
C ALA A 17 -15.83 13.69 11.68
N ARG A 18 -14.81 14.54 11.85
CA ARG A 18 -13.90 14.44 13.01
C ARG A 18 -14.63 14.66 14.33
N PHE A 19 -15.62 15.53 14.36
CA PHE A 19 -16.36 15.86 15.58
C PHE A 19 -17.63 15.02 15.72
N ASP A 20 -18.37 14.83 14.63
CA ASP A 20 -19.75 14.32 14.67
C ASP A 20 -19.88 12.84 14.32
N PHE A 21 -18.95 12.26 13.54
CA PHE A 21 -18.97 10.82 13.23
C PHE A 21 -18.28 10.03 14.35
N PRO A 22 -18.82 8.90 14.86
CA PRO A 22 -19.95 8.17 14.29
C PRO A 22 -21.33 8.63 14.78
N ALA A 23 -21.51 9.04 16.03
CA ALA A 23 -22.83 9.10 16.67
C ALA A 23 -23.80 10.17 16.11
N ARG A 24 -23.31 11.36 15.75
CA ARG A 24 -24.15 12.47 15.23
C ARG A 24 -24.27 12.46 13.71
N ALA A 25 -23.40 11.71 13.05
CA ALA A 25 -23.31 11.63 11.60
C ALA A 25 -23.23 10.18 11.11
N GLU A 26 -24.06 9.29 11.67
CA GLU A 26 -23.96 7.83 11.46
C GLU A 26 -23.99 7.42 9.98
N GLY A 27 -24.86 8.07 9.19
CA GLY A 27 -25.02 7.80 7.77
C GLY A 27 -24.02 8.52 6.85
N LEU A 28 -23.02 9.24 7.39
CA LEU A 28 -22.11 10.05 6.57
C LEU A 28 -21.31 9.21 5.58
N LEU A 29 -20.69 8.12 6.05
CA LEU A 29 -19.87 7.26 5.21
C LEU A 29 -20.71 6.47 4.21
N GLU A 30 -21.85 5.95 4.65
CA GLU A 30 -22.83 5.23 3.81
C GLU A 30 -23.41 6.13 2.72
N GLY A 31 -23.78 7.37 3.05
CA GLY A 31 -24.30 8.34 2.08
C GLY A 31 -23.26 8.72 1.02
N LEU A 32 -21.99 8.90 1.41
CA LEU A 32 -20.90 9.16 0.47
C LEU A 32 -20.58 7.93 -0.40
N ALA A 33 -20.59 6.72 0.18
CA ALA A 33 -20.39 5.47 -0.56
C ALA A 33 -21.54 5.22 -1.55
N GLY A 34 -22.78 5.42 -1.12
CA GLY A 34 -23.97 5.31 -1.98
C GLY A 34 -23.97 6.32 -3.13
N ALA A 35 -23.59 7.57 -2.87
CA ALA A 35 -23.44 8.58 -3.92
C ALA A 35 -22.28 8.30 -4.88
N ALA A 36 -21.24 7.60 -4.41
CA ALA A 36 -20.11 7.15 -5.23
C ALA A 36 -20.41 5.89 -6.05
N HIS A 37 -21.42 5.11 -5.65
CA HIS A 37 -21.76 3.84 -6.28
C HIS A 37 -22.09 4.01 -7.78
N TRP A 38 -21.67 3.04 -8.60
CA TRP A 38 -21.84 3.12 -10.05
C TRP A 38 -23.31 3.07 -10.50
N GLY A 39 -24.16 2.41 -9.74
CA GLY A 39 -25.62 2.40 -9.96
C GLY A 39 -26.36 3.65 -9.46
N SER A 40 -25.68 4.63 -8.86
CA SER A 40 -26.34 5.85 -8.36
C SER A 40 -26.88 6.72 -9.51
N PRO A 41 -27.96 7.51 -9.31
CA PRO A 41 -28.53 8.35 -10.37
C PRO A 41 -27.65 9.55 -10.75
N HIS A 42 -26.52 9.76 -10.05
CA HIS A 42 -25.64 10.89 -10.29
C HIS A 42 -24.76 10.69 -11.54
N PRO A 43 -24.37 11.78 -12.23
CA PRO A 43 -23.44 11.68 -13.36
C PRO A 43 -22.04 11.24 -12.88
N PRO A 44 -21.20 10.65 -13.76
CA PRO A 44 -19.90 10.10 -13.38
C PRO A 44 -19.00 11.08 -12.61
N HIS A 45 -18.92 12.34 -13.03
CA HIS A 45 -18.11 13.34 -12.31
C HIS A 45 -18.61 13.62 -10.88
N ALA A 46 -19.92 13.53 -10.63
CA ALA A 46 -20.47 13.68 -9.28
C ALA A 46 -20.16 12.45 -8.42
N ARG A 47 -20.27 11.24 -8.98
CA ARG A 47 -19.87 9.99 -8.31
C ARG A 47 -18.39 10.01 -7.92
N LEU A 48 -17.51 10.43 -8.85
CA LEU A 48 -16.08 10.54 -8.57
C LEU A 48 -15.77 11.58 -7.48
N ARG A 49 -16.53 12.68 -7.43
CA ARG A 49 -16.41 13.69 -6.35
C ARG A 49 -16.82 13.11 -5.00
N ALA A 50 -17.94 12.38 -4.93
CA ALA A 50 -18.37 11.69 -3.72
C ALA A 50 -17.30 10.69 -3.24
N LEU A 51 -16.72 9.91 -4.16
CA LEU A 51 -15.63 8.98 -3.84
C LEU A 51 -14.35 9.69 -3.35
N LYS A 52 -13.97 10.79 -3.99
CA LYS A 52 -12.84 11.64 -3.55
C LYS A 52 -13.11 12.23 -2.16
N ALA A 53 -14.35 12.61 -1.86
CA ALA A 53 -14.77 13.12 -0.55
C ALA A 53 -14.74 12.01 0.51
N LEU A 54 -15.31 10.83 0.23
CA LEU A 54 -15.27 9.65 1.09
C LEU A 54 -13.84 9.32 1.51
N ARG A 55 -12.93 9.19 0.54
CA ARG A 55 -11.51 8.95 0.81
C ARG A 55 -10.90 10.03 1.72
N ARG A 56 -11.24 11.30 1.50
CA ARG A 56 -10.70 12.40 2.31
C ARG A 56 -11.25 12.38 3.73
N VAL A 57 -12.54 12.05 3.89
CA VAL A 57 -13.15 11.82 5.20
C VAL A 57 -12.43 10.69 5.92
N LEU A 58 -12.25 9.52 5.29
CA LEU A 58 -11.50 8.40 5.87
C LEU A 58 -10.08 8.82 6.31
N ALA A 59 -9.31 9.45 5.43
CA ALA A 59 -7.98 9.95 5.79
C ALA A 59 -8.01 10.93 6.98
N GLY A 60 -9.04 11.79 7.07
CA GLY A 60 -9.19 12.73 8.16
C GLY A 60 -9.62 12.10 9.49
N LEU A 61 -10.25 10.91 9.45
CA LEU A 61 -10.65 10.16 10.64
C LEU A 61 -9.46 9.48 11.33
N ALA A 62 -8.30 9.35 10.67
CA ALA A 62 -7.09 8.78 11.27
C ALA A 62 -6.59 9.55 12.49
N THR A 63 -6.94 10.85 12.59
CA THR A 63 -6.59 11.72 13.71
C THR A 63 -7.79 11.99 14.63
N LYS A 64 -8.89 11.23 14.53
CA LYS A 64 -10.09 11.46 15.34
C LYS A 64 -9.79 11.22 16.82
N ARG A 65 -10.23 12.15 17.65
CA ARG A 65 -10.29 11.99 19.12
C ARG A 65 -11.76 11.82 19.51
N PHE A 66 -12.02 10.84 20.37
CA PHE A 66 -13.34 10.61 20.94
C PHE A 66 -13.49 11.55 22.14
N VAL A 67 -14.36 12.55 22.00
CA VAL A 67 -14.63 13.55 23.03
C VAL A 67 -16.10 13.43 23.38
N LEU A 68 -16.39 13.02 24.62
CA LEU A 68 -17.75 13.06 25.15
C LEU A 68 -18.03 14.46 25.70
N GLU A 69 -19.29 14.89 25.64
CA GLU A 69 -19.70 16.17 26.22
C GLU A 69 -19.34 16.22 27.71
N THR A 70 -18.71 17.33 28.11
CA THR A 70 -18.38 17.58 29.52
C THR A 70 -19.67 17.62 30.34
N PRO A 71 -19.74 16.88 31.47
CA PRO A 71 -20.87 16.96 32.39
C PRO A 71 -21.15 18.40 32.81
N GLN A 72 -22.42 18.75 33.02
CA GLN A 72 -22.79 20.08 33.51
C GLN A 72 -22.17 20.33 34.90
N PRO A 73 -21.79 21.58 35.22
CA PRO A 73 -21.20 21.91 36.52
C PRO A 73 -22.14 21.49 37.65
N GLY A 74 -21.67 20.61 38.54
CA GLY A 74 -22.43 20.07 39.67
C GLY A 74 -22.82 18.58 39.57
N GLN A 75 -22.63 17.92 38.42
CA GLN A 75 -22.82 16.48 38.32
C GLN A 75 -21.56 15.70 38.71
N ALA A 76 -21.72 14.71 39.59
CA ALA A 76 -20.67 13.74 39.87
C ALA A 76 -20.35 12.95 38.58
N VAL A 77 -19.09 12.99 38.15
CA VAL A 77 -18.65 12.30 36.94
C VAL A 77 -18.45 10.82 37.27
N ASP A 78 -19.33 9.95 36.76
CA ASP A 78 -19.08 8.52 36.78
C ASP A 78 -18.07 8.15 35.69
N LEU A 79 -16.80 8.02 36.09
CA LEU A 79 -15.69 7.65 35.20
C LEU A 79 -15.90 6.28 34.54
N ARG A 80 -16.62 5.35 35.17
CA ARG A 80 -16.91 4.04 34.56
C ARG A 80 -17.91 4.17 33.43
N ALA A 81 -18.98 4.95 33.65
CA ALA A 81 -19.96 5.25 32.61
C ALA A 81 -19.33 6.00 31.43
N LEU A 82 -18.45 6.97 31.70
CA LEU A 82 -17.71 7.71 30.67
C LEU A 82 -16.81 6.77 29.85
N SER A 83 -16.05 5.90 30.51
CA SER A 83 -15.19 4.91 29.84
C SER A 83 -16.00 3.94 28.98
N ALA A 84 -17.13 3.44 29.50
CA ALA A 84 -18.02 2.57 28.75
C ALA A 84 -18.62 3.25 27.51
N ALA A 85 -19.02 4.52 27.63
CA ALA A 85 -19.52 5.31 26.51
C ALA A 85 -18.45 5.54 25.43
N ILE A 86 -17.21 5.87 25.80
CA ILE A 86 -16.09 5.97 24.84
C ILE A 86 -15.83 4.63 24.15
N GLY A 87 -15.88 3.53 24.91
CA GLY A 87 -15.74 2.17 24.38
C GLY A 87 -16.81 1.87 23.32
N ALA A 88 -18.08 2.14 23.63
CA ALA A 88 -19.20 1.96 22.71
C ALA A 88 -19.06 2.82 21.44
N GLU A 89 -18.62 4.08 21.58
CA GLU A 89 -18.40 4.98 20.45
C GLU A 89 -17.26 4.50 19.54
N ARG A 90 -16.17 3.98 20.12
CA ARG A 90 -15.06 3.37 19.36
C ARG A 90 -15.50 2.13 18.59
N GLU A 91 -16.31 1.26 19.19
CA GLU A 91 -16.83 0.07 18.52
C GLU A 91 -17.85 0.42 17.43
N LEU A 92 -18.68 1.46 17.63
CA LEU A 92 -19.52 1.98 16.56
C LEU A 92 -18.67 2.57 15.41
N PHE A 93 -17.63 3.33 15.72
CA PHE A 93 -16.70 3.88 14.74
C PHE A 93 -16.06 2.77 13.89
N LYS A 94 -15.50 1.73 14.53
CA LYS A 94 -14.87 0.60 13.83
C LYS A 94 -15.86 -0.10 12.90
N ARG A 95 -17.08 -0.39 13.39
CA ARG A 95 -18.13 -1.02 12.59
C ARG A 95 -18.48 -0.19 11.36
N LYS A 96 -18.81 1.09 11.54
CA LYS A 96 -19.19 1.99 10.44
C LYS A 96 -18.07 2.21 9.42
N VAL A 97 -16.81 2.20 9.86
CA VAL A 97 -15.65 2.25 8.94
C VAL A 97 -15.41 0.90 8.26
N ALA A 98 -15.70 -0.23 8.91
CA ALA A 98 -15.65 -1.55 8.27
C ALA A 98 -16.71 -1.70 7.16
N ASP A 99 -17.92 -1.16 7.38
CA ASP A 99 -19.04 -1.26 6.44
C ASP A 99 -18.75 -0.64 5.06
N VAL A 100 -17.84 0.33 4.97
CA VAL A 100 -17.45 0.91 3.67
C VAL A 100 -16.43 0.11 2.88
N PHE A 101 -15.83 -0.95 3.43
CA PHE A 101 -14.87 -1.78 2.69
C PHE A 101 -15.51 -2.42 1.46
N GLY A 102 -16.68 -3.05 1.60
CA GLY A 102 -17.39 -3.73 0.51
C GLY A 102 -17.65 -2.81 -0.69
N PRO A 103 -18.30 -1.65 -0.50
CA PRO A 103 -18.54 -0.68 -1.58
C PRO A 103 -17.26 -0.16 -2.24
N LEU A 104 -16.22 0.15 -1.46
CA LEU A 104 -14.93 0.62 -1.99
C LEU A 104 -14.22 -0.47 -2.82
N ARG A 105 -14.25 -1.71 -2.33
CA ARG A 105 -13.73 -2.88 -3.01
C ARG A 105 -14.43 -3.12 -4.34
N GLU A 106 -15.75 -3.07 -4.38
CA GLU A 106 -16.55 -3.27 -5.59
C GLU A 106 -16.26 -2.20 -6.64
N LEU A 107 -16.23 -0.93 -6.24
CA LEU A 107 -15.83 0.17 -7.11
C LEU A 107 -14.42 -0.04 -7.66
N PHE A 108 -13.46 -0.43 -6.82
CA PHE A 108 -12.11 -0.71 -7.29
C PHE A 108 -12.10 -1.85 -8.31
N CYS A 109 -12.65 -3.02 -7.99
CA CYS A 109 -12.63 -4.19 -8.86
C CYS A 109 -13.30 -3.89 -10.21
N HIS A 110 -14.49 -3.30 -10.19
CA HIS A 110 -15.22 -2.94 -11.41
C HIS A 110 -14.42 -1.98 -12.30
N HIS A 111 -13.94 -0.87 -11.73
CA HIS A 111 -13.24 0.14 -12.52
C HIS A 111 -11.81 -0.28 -12.92
N ALA A 112 -11.13 -1.09 -12.11
CA ALA A 112 -9.82 -1.62 -12.46
C ALA A 112 -9.93 -2.63 -13.63
N GLU A 113 -10.94 -3.49 -13.63
CA GLU A 113 -11.17 -4.41 -14.76
C GLU A 113 -11.55 -3.68 -16.05
N ALA A 114 -12.45 -2.70 -15.97
CA ALA A 114 -12.83 -1.88 -17.13
C ALA A 114 -11.63 -1.08 -17.68
N PHE A 115 -10.78 -0.56 -16.80
CA PHE A 115 -9.50 0.03 -17.18
C PHE A 115 -8.61 -0.99 -17.89
N LEU A 116 -8.45 -2.20 -17.33
CA LEU A 116 -7.59 -3.25 -17.91
C LEU A 116 -8.02 -3.69 -19.30
N ARG A 117 -9.32 -3.70 -19.59
CA ARG A 117 -9.89 -4.05 -20.88
C ARG A 117 -9.94 -2.89 -21.88
N GLN A 118 -9.56 -1.67 -21.47
CA GLN A 118 -9.75 -0.44 -22.23
C GLN A 118 -11.20 -0.22 -22.68
N GLU A 119 -12.16 -0.41 -21.77
CA GLU A 119 -13.56 -0.08 -22.06
C GLU A 119 -13.73 1.44 -22.36
N PRO A 120 -14.82 1.85 -23.03
CA PRO A 120 -15.05 3.27 -23.35
C PRO A 120 -14.94 4.16 -22.11
N GLY A 121 -14.06 5.17 -22.16
CA GLY A 121 -13.76 6.04 -21.01
C GLY A 121 -12.81 5.41 -19.98
N TRP A 122 -11.95 4.48 -20.39
CA TRP A 122 -11.00 3.77 -19.52
C TRP A 122 -10.14 4.70 -18.65
N ASP A 123 -9.82 5.90 -19.12
CA ASP A 123 -9.08 6.92 -18.38
C ASP A 123 -9.88 7.38 -17.14
N MET A 124 -11.18 7.55 -17.28
CA MET A 124 -12.09 7.81 -16.17
C MET A 124 -12.16 6.62 -15.21
N HIS A 125 -12.23 5.40 -15.74
CA HIS A 125 -12.18 4.19 -14.91
C HIS A 125 -10.89 4.13 -14.07
N ALA A 126 -9.74 4.53 -14.62
CA ALA A 126 -8.50 4.64 -13.86
C ALA A 126 -8.61 5.66 -12.70
N LEU A 127 -9.29 6.80 -12.90
CA LEU A 127 -9.51 7.79 -11.84
C LEU A 127 -10.39 7.24 -10.71
N PHE A 128 -11.44 6.49 -11.04
CA PHE A 128 -12.29 5.81 -10.06
C PHE A 128 -11.53 4.72 -9.31
N ALA A 129 -10.86 3.81 -10.03
CA ALA A 129 -10.07 2.73 -9.44
C ALA A 129 -9.03 3.30 -8.46
N LYS A 130 -8.30 4.34 -8.87
CA LYS A 130 -7.34 5.06 -8.02
C LYS A 130 -8.00 5.63 -6.76
N ALA A 131 -9.16 6.26 -6.88
CA ALA A 131 -9.83 6.88 -5.73
C ALA A 131 -10.36 5.81 -4.77
N ALA A 132 -10.95 4.74 -5.29
CA ALA A 132 -11.48 3.60 -4.55
C ALA A 132 -10.37 2.87 -3.77
N ILE A 133 -9.28 2.46 -4.44
CA ILE A 133 -8.18 1.75 -3.78
C ILE A 133 -7.44 2.62 -2.75
N THR A 134 -7.40 3.94 -2.94
CA THR A 134 -6.90 4.82 -1.89
C THR A 134 -7.84 4.82 -0.69
N GLY A 135 -9.16 4.85 -0.92
CA GLY A 135 -10.16 4.70 0.15
C GLY A 135 -9.99 3.39 0.91
N VAL A 136 -9.77 2.27 0.20
CA VAL A 136 -9.46 0.97 0.82
C VAL A 136 -8.21 1.06 1.69
N ALA A 137 -7.13 1.67 1.20
CA ALA A 137 -5.90 1.82 1.99
C ALA A 137 -6.13 2.61 3.29
N GLU A 138 -6.88 3.71 3.24
CA GLU A 138 -7.21 4.48 4.46
C GLU A 138 -8.15 3.67 5.38
N GLN A 139 -9.13 2.95 4.83
CA GLN A 139 -10.05 2.12 5.60
C GLN A 139 -9.31 1.01 6.36
N LEU A 140 -8.40 0.29 5.70
CA LEU A 140 -7.59 -0.77 6.30
C LEU A 140 -6.76 -0.24 7.48
N ALA A 141 -6.24 0.98 7.38
CA ALA A 141 -5.46 1.61 8.44
C ALA A 141 -6.29 2.05 9.66
N LEU A 142 -7.59 2.33 9.48
CA LEU A 142 -8.46 2.80 10.55
C LEU A 142 -9.03 1.69 11.43
N VAL A 143 -9.19 0.48 10.88
CA VAL A 143 -9.85 -0.63 11.58
C VAL A 143 -8.97 -1.88 11.55
N PRO A 144 -7.75 -1.87 12.13
CA PRO A 144 -6.95 -3.08 12.21
C PRO A 144 -7.67 -4.09 13.11
N THR A 145 -8.21 -5.16 12.53
CA THR A 145 -8.80 -6.28 13.30
C THR A 145 -7.76 -7.32 13.69
N GLY A 146 -6.59 -7.33 13.03
CA GLY A 146 -5.45 -8.23 13.32
C GLY A 146 -5.66 -9.69 12.91
N ASP A 147 -6.86 -10.22 13.12
CA ASP A 147 -7.14 -11.66 13.04
C ASP A 147 -7.56 -12.13 11.63
N ALA A 148 -8.18 -11.25 10.84
CA ALA A 148 -8.66 -11.59 9.50
C ALA A 148 -8.68 -10.36 8.59
N LEU A 149 -8.44 -10.60 7.30
CA LEU A 149 -8.69 -9.60 6.27
C LEU A 149 -10.21 -9.41 6.08
N PRO A 150 -10.68 -8.21 5.72
CA PRO A 150 -12.08 -7.99 5.40
C PRO A 150 -12.58 -8.91 4.28
N ALA A 151 -13.85 -9.30 4.34
CA ALA A 151 -14.43 -10.22 3.36
C ALA A 151 -14.32 -9.69 1.92
N GLY A 152 -13.89 -10.56 0.99
CA GLY A 152 -13.69 -10.20 -0.42
C GLY A 152 -12.33 -9.57 -0.73
N THR A 153 -11.40 -9.53 0.23
CA THR A 153 -10.02 -9.07 0.00
C THR A 153 -9.33 -9.87 -1.10
N ASP A 154 -9.57 -11.18 -1.22
CA ASP A 154 -8.94 -12.04 -2.21
C ASP A 154 -9.23 -11.57 -3.64
N GLN A 155 -10.50 -11.23 -3.93
CA GLN A 155 -10.91 -10.66 -5.21
C GLN A 155 -10.19 -9.34 -5.48
N LEU A 156 -10.10 -8.47 -4.47
CA LEU A 156 -9.39 -7.19 -4.58
C LEU A 156 -7.91 -7.39 -4.88
N LEU A 157 -7.25 -8.32 -4.19
CA LEU A 157 -5.84 -8.62 -4.38
C LEU A 157 -5.56 -9.27 -5.73
N GLN A 158 -6.47 -10.12 -6.22
CA GLN A 158 -6.37 -10.73 -7.55
C GLN A 158 -6.47 -9.67 -8.66
N VAL A 159 -7.43 -8.75 -8.58
CA VAL A 159 -7.57 -7.64 -9.54
C VAL A 159 -6.37 -6.69 -9.44
N ALA A 160 -5.94 -6.36 -8.22
CA ALA A 160 -4.76 -5.54 -7.97
C ALA A 160 -3.48 -6.15 -8.59
N HIS A 161 -3.26 -7.46 -8.41
CA HIS A 161 -2.13 -8.18 -9.00
C HIS A 161 -2.16 -8.13 -10.53
N GLY A 162 -3.31 -8.44 -11.13
CA GLY A 162 -3.50 -8.35 -12.59
C GLY A 162 -3.28 -6.93 -13.14
N LEU A 163 -3.75 -5.91 -12.41
CA LEU A 163 -3.52 -4.51 -12.79
C LEU A 163 -2.04 -4.14 -12.75
N LEU A 164 -1.36 -4.48 -11.66
CA LEU A 164 0.07 -4.19 -11.53
C LEU A 164 0.88 -4.89 -12.62
N GLY A 165 0.56 -6.14 -12.96
CA GLY A 165 1.17 -6.88 -14.05
C GLY A 165 0.99 -6.21 -15.41
N ALA A 166 -0.25 -5.85 -15.77
CA ALA A 166 -0.55 -5.17 -17.04
C ALA A 166 0.12 -3.79 -17.17
N VAL A 167 0.15 -3.02 -16.08
CA VAL A 167 0.82 -1.71 -16.05
C VAL A 167 2.34 -1.86 -16.12
N GLN A 168 2.88 -2.98 -15.66
CA GLN A 168 4.32 -3.26 -15.72
C GLN A 168 4.76 -3.77 -17.08
N SER A 169 3.96 -4.61 -17.74
CA SER A 169 4.21 -5.06 -19.11
C SER A 169 3.89 -3.99 -20.16
N GLY A 170 3.12 -2.96 -19.78
CA GLY A 170 2.61 -1.96 -20.73
C GLY A 170 1.48 -2.51 -21.61
N THR A 171 0.95 -3.69 -21.30
CA THR A 171 -0.06 -4.38 -22.11
C THR A 171 -1.39 -4.52 -21.36
N PRO A 172 -2.47 -3.89 -21.87
CA PRO A 172 -3.83 -4.07 -21.39
C PRO A 172 -4.26 -5.55 -21.41
N ARG A 173 -5.04 -5.98 -20.43
CA ARG A 173 -5.50 -7.37 -20.32
C ARG A 173 -6.84 -7.53 -21.01
N GLY A 174 -6.84 -8.24 -22.14
CA GLY A 174 -8.06 -8.50 -22.92
C GLY A 174 -8.57 -7.29 -23.71
N GLY A 175 -7.81 -6.19 -23.73
CA GLY A 175 -8.00 -5.05 -24.63
C GLY A 175 -7.02 -5.07 -25.81
N PRO A 176 -7.05 -4.05 -26.67
CA PRO A 176 -6.09 -3.92 -27.76
C PRO A 176 -4.65 -3.78 -27.23
N SER A 177 -3.72 -4.46 -27.90
CA SER A 177 -2.28 -4.40 -27.66
C SER A 177 -1.60 -4.02 -28.97
N PRO A 178 -0.93 -2.84 -29.07
CA PRO A 178 -0.68 -1.87 -27.99
C PRO A 178 -1.93 -1.09 -27.54
N PRO A 179 -1.88 -0.43 -26.36
CA PRO A 179 -2.95 0.48 -25.93
C PRO A 179 -3.14 1.64 -26.92
N GLU A 180 -4.36 2.16 -27.02
CA GLU A 180 -4.71 3.23 -27.98
C GLU A 180 -3.86 4.49 -27.78
N ASN A 181 -3.57 4.83 -26.52
CA ASN A 181 -2.65 5.90 -26.15
C ASN A 181 -1.66 5.40 -25.08
N PRO A 182 -0.47 4.92 -25.48
CA PRO A 182 0.51 4.33 -24.56
C PRO A 182 0.99 5.31 -23.48
N ALA A 183 1.14 6.59 -23.79
CA ALA A 183 1.60 7.60 -22.84
C ALA A 183 0.55 7.81 -21.73
N LEU A 184 -0.71 8.03 -22.12
CA LEU A 184 -1.81 8.20 -21.17
C LEU A 184 -2.06 6.92 -20.37
N TRP A 185 -1.95 5.75 -21.01
CA TRP A 185 -2.07 4.44 -20.35
C TRP A 185 -1.05 4.28 -19.23
N ASN A 186 0.22 4.54 -19.54
CA ASN A 186 1.31 4.44 -18.58
C ASN A 186 1.16 5.45 -17.44
N GLU A 187 0.70 6.67 -17.74
CA GLU A 187 0.45 7.68 -16.73
C GLU A 187 -0.70 7.29 -15.79
N ALA A 188 -1.86 6.95 -16.35
CA ALA A 188 -3.06 6.58 -15.60
C ALA A 188 -2.83 5.30 -14.79
N GLY A 189 -2.33 4.25 -15.45
CA GLY A 189 -1.99 2.97 -14.85
C GLY A 189 -0.93 3.13 -13.76
N GLY A 190 0.12 3.93 -14.00
CA GLY A 190 1.15 4.23 -13.00
C GLY A 190 0.58 4.90 -11.74
N ARG A 191 -0.35 5.85 -11.90
CA ARG A 191 -1.02 6.52 -10.77
C ARG A 191 -1.94 5.57 -9.98
N VAL A 192 -2.56 4.58 -10.64
CA VAL A 192 -3.36 3.54 -9.96
C VAL A 192 -2.43 2.54 -9.25
N ALA A 193 -1.40 2.06 -9.93
CA ALA A 193 -0.40 1.14 -9.39
C ALA A 193 0.27 1.68 -8.11
N GLU A 194 0.57 2.97 -8.05
CA GLU A 194 1.05 3.62 -6.81
C GLU A 194 0.07 3.45 -5.65
N ARG A 195 -1.23 3.58 -5.89
CA ARG A 195 -2.24 3.47 -4.84
C ARG A 195 -2.53 2.03 -4.46
N VAL A 196 -2.44 1.11 -5.40
CA VAL A 196 -2.43 -0.34 -5.11
C VAL A 196 -1.25 -0.68 -4.21
N ALA A 197 -0.01 -0.29 -4.57
CA ALA A 197 1.16 -0.57 -3.74
C ALA A 197 1.03 -0.01 -2.31
N ARG A 198 0.44 1.20 -2.15
CA ARG A 198 0.14 1.75 -0.83
C ARG A 198 -0.93 0.93 -0.06
N ALA A 199 -1.95 0.42 -0.73
CA ALA A 199 -2.95 -0.45 -0.11
C ALA A 199 -2.34 -1.78 0.34
N LEU A 200 -1.43 -2.36 -0.46
CA LEU A 200 -0.69 -3.57 -0.08
C LEU A 200 0.21 -3.32 1.14
N ILE A 201 0.88 -2.17 1.21
CA ILE A 201 1.66 -1.77 2.39
C ILE A 201 0.75 -1.63 3.62
N ALA A 202 -0.42 -0.99 3.48
CA ALA A 202 -1.37 -0.88 4.59
C ALA A 202 -1.89 -2.25 5.05
N ALA A 203 -2.18 -3.16 4.11
CA ALA A 203 -2.55 -4.53 4.43
C ALA A 203 -1.42 -5.26 5.17
N LEU A 204 -0.16 -5.11 4.72
CA LEU A 204 0.99 -5.70 5.39
C LEU A 204 1.20 -5.12 6.80
N ASP A 205 1.07 -3.80 6.98
CA ASP A 205 1.30 -3.14 8.27
C ASP A 205 0.25 -3.50 9.33
N HIS A 206 -1.02 -3.65 8.91
CA HIS A 206 -2.14 -3.83 9.83
C HIS A 206 -2.69 -5.27 9.89
N TYR A 207 -2.34 -6.10 8.90
CA TYR A 207 -2.88 -7.45 8.69
C TYR A 207 -1.79 -8.43 8.23
N ALA A 208 -0.56 -8.28 8.72
CA ALA A 208 0.59 -9.07 8.29
C ALA A 208 0.33 -10.59 8.26
N VAL A 209 -0.25 -11.15 9.34
CA VAL A 209 -0.49 -12.59 9.45
C VAL A 209 -1.49 -13.10 8.41
N PRO A 210 -2.72 -12.57 8.29
CA PRO A 210 -3.64 -13.03 7.25
C PRO A 210 -3.20 -12.62 5.83
N PHE A 211 -2.42 -11.54 5.67
CA PHE A 211 -1.87 -11.16 4.36
C PHE A 211 -0.73 -12.07 3.87
N ALA A 212 -0.13 -12.88 4.76
CA ALA A 212 1.06 -13.67 4.48
C ALA A 212 0.93 -14.61 3.27
N GLU A 213 -0.25 -15.17 3.04
CA GLU A 213 -0.51 -16.08 1.91
C GLU A 213 -0.43 -15.39 0.54
N TYR A 214 -0.68 -14.08 0.49
CA TYR A 214 -0.63 -13.30 -0.75
C TYR A 214 0.77 -12.74 -1.05
N LEU A 215 1.62 -12.63 -0.02
CA LEU A 215 2.94 -12.02 -0.13
C LEU A 215 3.79 -12.63 -1.27
N PRO A 216 3.88 -13.97 -1.45
CA PRO A 216 4.73 -14.54 -2.50
C PRO A 216 4.35 -14.07 -3.91
N HIS A 217 3.05 -13.87 -4.18
CA HIS A 217 2.57 -13.43 -5.49
C HIS A 217 2.98 -11.99 -5.80
N PHE A 218 2.96 -11.11 -4.81
CA PHE A 218 3.39 -9.71 -4.97
C PHE A 218 4.91 -9.57 -4.97
N LEU A 219 5.63 -10.40 -4.19
CA LEU A 219 7.08 -10.50 -4.27
C LEU A 219 7.53 -10.94 -5.66
N GLN A 220 6.89 -11.95 -6.24
CA GLN A 220 7.20 -12.38 -7.60
C GLN A 220 7.01 -11.24 -8.61
N LEU A 221 5.93 -10.47 -8.48
CA LEU A 221 5.63 -9.37 -9.39
C LEU A 221 6.67 -8.23 -9.29
N PHE A 222 6.94 -7.78 -8.07
CA PHE A 222 7.84 -6.65 -7.82
C PHE A 222 9.31 -7.03 -7.95
N VAL A 223 9.71 -8.19 -7.44
CA VAL A 223 11.10 -8.63 -7.50
C VAL A 223 11.42 -9.24 -8.85
N ALA A 224 10.83 -10.41 -9.18
CA ALA A 224 11.19 -11.11 -10.40
C ALA A 224 10.79 -10.31 -11.64
N GLY A 225 9.60 -9.70 -11.64
CA GLY A 225 9.13 -8.92 -12.76
C GLY A 225 9.82 -7.56 -12.90
N ALA A 226 9.82 -6.72 -11.85
CA ALA A 226 10.23 -5.32 -11.99
C ALA A 226 11.71 -5.10 -11.66
N LEU A 227 12.14 -5.57 -10.47
CA LEU A 227 13.51 -5.33 -10.01
C LEU A 227 14.52 -6.23 -10.70
N VAL A 228 14.26 -7.49 -10.99
CA VAL A 228 15.23 -8.39 -11.64
C VAL A 228 15.01 -8.37 -13.15
N GLY A 229 13.83 -8.77 -13.63
CA GLY A 229 13.57 -8.96 -15.06
C GLY A 229 13.43 -7.69 -15.91
N GLY A 230 13.04 -6.55 -15.34
CA GLY A 230 12.87 -5.31 -16.11
C GLY A 230 14.20 -4.64 -16.49
N PRO A 231 14.31 -3.88 -17.59
CA PRO A 231 15.51 -3.08 -17.85
C PRO A 231 15.59 -1.87 -16.90
N ALA A 232 16.80 -1.40 -16.59
CA ALA A 232 16.99 -0.24 -15.71
C ALA A 232 16.29 1.02 -16.22
N ALA A 233 16.28 1.24 -17.53
CA ALA A 233 15.57 2.34 -18.18
C ALA A 233 14.06 2.32 -17.89
N ALA A 234 13.41 1.15 -17.97
CA ALA A 234 11.98 1.03 -17.67
C ALA A 234 11.66 1.32 -16.21
N VAL A 235 12.51 0.87 -15.28
CA VAL A 235 12.36 1.17 -13.85
C VAL A 235 12.58 2.65 -13.59
N ARG A 236 13.59 3.28 -14.19
CA ARG A 236 13.86 4.72 -14.05
C ARG A 236 12.78 5.61 -14.68
N ALA A 237 12.14 5.14 -15.76
CA ALA A 237 11.00 5.81 -16.37
C ALA A 237 9.72 5.76 -15.51
N MET A 238 9.66 4.89 -14.49
CA MET A 238 8.56 4.93 -13.52
C MET A 238 8.62 6.21 -12.70
N ARG A 239 7.43 6.75 -12.38
CA ARG A 239 7.31 7.89 -11.46
C ARG A 239 8.07 7.60 -10.14
N PRO A 240 8.82 8.56 -9.58
CA PRO A 240 9.62 8.37 -8.36
C PRO A 240 8.86 7.69 -7.23
N LYS A 241 7.63 8.15 -6.98
CA LYS A 241 6.75 7.59 -5.96
C LYS A 241 6.42 6.10 -6.16
N ARG A 242 6.27 5.64 -7.40
CA ARG A 242 6.01 4.22 -7.70
C ARG A 242 7.22 3.37 -7.34
N ARG A 243 8.41 3.79 -7.77
CA ARG A 243 9.68 3.13 -7.44
C ARG A 243 9.84 2.98 -5.94
N VAL A 244 9.58 4.06 -5.22
CA VAL A 244 9.65 4.09 -3.76
C VAL A 244 8.69 3.11 -3.10
N LEU A 245 7.43 3.09 -3.51
CA LEU A 245 6.43 2.20 -2.90
C LEU A 245 6.70 0.72 -3.18
N VAL A 246 7.21 0.39 -4.38
CA VAL A 246 7.60 -0.99 -4.72
C VAL A 246 8.72 -1.48 -3.77
N VAL A 247 9.77 -0.69 -3.62
CA VAL A 247 10.90 -1.05 -2.73
C VAL A 247 10.47 -1.05 -1.27
N ARG A 248 9.67 -0.07 -0.83
CA ARG A 248 9.14 -0.01 0.54
C ARG A 248 8.29 -1.22 0.90
N PHE A 249 7.49 -1.73 -0.03
CA PHE A 249 6.72 -2.96 0.18
C PHE A 249 7.65 -4.15 0.49
N ILE A 250 8.71 -4.32 -0.30
CA ILE A 250 9.69 -5.40 -0.10
C ILE A 250 10.41 -5.23 1.24
N ALA A 251 10.89 -4.01 1.54
CA ALA A 251 11.56 -3.71 2.80
C ALA A 251 10.67 -4.02 4.01
N LYS A 252 9.40 -3.59 3.99
CA LYS A 252 8.44 -3.92 5.06
C LYS A 252 8.19 -5.42 5.18
N ALA A 253 8.14 -6.15 4.08
CA ALA A 253 7.98 -7.60 4.12
C ALA A 253 9.20 -8.28 4.77
N LEU A 254 10.41 -7.83 4.45
CA LEU A 254 11.66 -8.33 5.04
C LEU A 254 11.73 -8.08 6.56
N LEU A 255 11.31 -6.89 7.00
CA LEU A 255 11.33 -6.47 8.39
C LEU A 255 10.15 -6.97 9.23
N CYS A 256 9.13 -7.56 8.60
CA CYS A 256 7.93 -8.01 9.28
C CYS A 256 8.27 -9.08 10.35
N PRO A 257 7.97 -8.83 11.65
CA PRO A 257 8.34 -9.74 12.73
C PRO A 257 7.59 -11.08 12.64
N PHE A 258 6.38 -11.09 12.09
CA PHE A 258 5.58 -12.31 11.93
C PHE A 258 6.15 -13.26 10.87
N TYR A 259 7.01 -12.77 9.97
CA TYR A 259 7.61 -13.60 8.93
C TYR A 259 9.02 -14.05 9.30
N ARG A 260 9.48 -13.76 10.52
CA ARG A 260 10.78 -14.18 11.01
C ARG A 260 10.75 -15.67 11.40
N PRO A 261 11.83 -16.45 11.14
CA PRO A 261 11.90 -17.87 11.51
C PRO A 261 11.56 -18.10 12.98
N GLU A 262 12.07 -17.24 13.87
CA GLU A 262 11.86 -17.32 15.32
C GLU A 262 10.39 -17.25 15.70
N TRP A 263 9.59 -16.46 14.98
CA TRP A 263 8.15 -16.37 15.23
C TRP A 263 7.40 -17.58 14.66
N VAL A 264 7.73 -17.98 13.43
CA VAL A 264 7.05 -19.09 12.73
C VAL A 264 7.31 -20.43 13.44
N GLU A 265 8.54 -20.68 13.86
CA GLU A 265 9.00 -21.94 14.45
C GLU A 265 8.73 -22.06 15.95
N ALA A 266 8.46 -20.95 16.64
CA ALA A 266 8.20 -20.98 18.08
C ALA A 266 7.05 -21.95 18.44
N PRO A 267 7.17 -22.76 19.50
CA PRO A 267 6.09 -23.67 19.89
C PRO A 267 4.88 -22.88 20.41
N VAL A 268 3.67 -23.36 20.11
CA VAL A 268 2.44 -22.82 20.72
C VAL A 268 2.23 -23.52 22.07
N PRO A 269 2.11 -22.79 23.19
CA PRO A 269 2.05 -23.41 24.52
C PRO A 269 0.87 -24.38 24.69
N MET A 270 1.13 -25.53 25.30
CA MET A 270 0.12 -26.57 25.59
C MET A 270 -0.90 -26.17 26.66
N ALA A 271 -0.70 -25.04 27.35
CA ALA A 271 -1.65 -24.50 28.32
C ALA A 271 -2.77 -23.66 27.66
N VAL A 272 -2.62 -23.27 26.39
CA VAL A 272 -3.61 -22.46 25.65
C VAL A 272 -4.82 -23.32 25.29
N PRO A 273 -6.07 -22.82 25.42
CA PRO A 273 -7.28 -23.51 24.98
C PRO A 273 -7.17 -24.05 23.55
N GLN A 274 -7.77 -25.21 23.28
CA GLN A 274 -7.60 -25.91 21.99
C GLN A 274 -7.97 -25.04 20.78
N GLU A 275 -9.04 -24.25 20.88
CA GLU A 275 -9.52 -23.39 19.80
C GLU A 275 -8.52 -22.27 19.47
N GLN A 276 -8.01 -21.59 20.50
CA GLN A 276 -6.96 -20.57 20.37
C GLN A 276 -5.65 -21.17 19.85
N ARG A 277 -5.32 -22.39 20.28
CA ARG A 277 -4.15 -23.12 19.76
C ARG A 277 -4.29 -23.41 18.28
N GLN A 278 -5.45 -23.87 17.82
CA GLN A 278 -5.71 -24.12 16.40
C GLN A 278 -5.58 -22.82 15.58
N ALA A 279 -6.15 -21.71 16.07
CA ALA A 279 -6.02 -20.41 15.42
C ALA A 279 -4.55 -19.96 15.32
N ALA A 280 -3.76 -20.11 16.40
CA ALA A 280 -2.33 -19.78 16.40
C ALA A 280 -1.52 -20.65 15.43
N LEU A 281 -1.83 -21.95 15.33
CA LEU A 281 -1.19 -22.87 14.38
C LEU A 281 -1.52 -22.48 12.92
N GLN A 282 -2.77 -22.12 12.64
CA GLN A 282 -3.17 -21.64 11.31
C GLN A 282 -2.48 -20.33 10.95
N ALA A 283 -2.39 -19.38 11.88
CA ALA A 283 -1.64 -18.13 11.71
C ALA A 283 -0.17 -18.38 11.36
N LYS A 284 0.49 -19.30 12.08
CA LYS A 284 1.88 -19.71 11.80
C LYS A 284 2.02 -20.38 10.44
N ALA A 285 1.09 -21.25 10.05
CA ALA A 285 1.10 -21.90 8.75
C ALA A 285 1.02 -20.89 7.59
N ARG A 286 0.16 -19.86 7.71
CA ARG A 286 0.10 -18.75 6.73
C ARG A 286 1.42 -17.97 6.68
N ALA A 287 1.95 -17.58 7.84
CA ALA A 287 3.22 -16.87 7.94
C ALA A 287 4.41 -17.66 7.38
N ALA A 288 4.39 -19.00 7.48
CA ALA A 288 5.42 -19.87 6.93
C ALA A 288 5.51 -19.79 5.40
N ALA A 289 4.42 -19.51 4.68
CA ALA A 289 4.47 -19.28 3.23
C ALA A 289 5.23 -18.00 2.89
N ALA A 290 4.96 -16.91 3.62
CA ALA A 290 5.69 -15.65 3.50
C ALA A 290 7.17 -15.79 3.87
N GLN A 291 7.46 -16.45 5.00
CA GLN A 291 8.84 -16.70 5.46
C GLN A 291 9.65 -17.44 4.38
N ARG A 292 9.12 -18.55 3.83
CA ARG A 292 9.81 -19.34 2.81
C ARG A 292 10.06 -18.54 1.52
N ALA A 293 9.10 -17.71 1.10
CA ALA A 293 9.28 -16.88 -0.08
C ALA A 293 10.40 -15.84 0.12
N LEU A 294 10.48 -15.22 1.31
CA LEU A 294 11.53 -14.26 1.64
C LEU A 294 12.91 -14.95 1.81
N GLU A 295 12.94 -16.14 2.38
CA GLU A 295 14.17 -16.93 2.50
C GLU A 295 14.68 -17.37 1.12
N SER A 296 13.80 -17.88 0.25
CA SER A 296 14.15 -18.25 -1.11
C SER A 296 14.71 -17.06 -1.91
N LEU A 297 14.19 -15.86 -1.67
CA LEU A 297 14.64 -14.63 -2.30
C LEU A 297 16.06 -14.23 -1.89
N LEU A 298 16.42 -14.45 -0.62
CA LEU A 298 17.72 -14.09 -0.05
C LEU A 298 18.71 -15.26 0.04
N SER A 299 18.32 -16.45 -0.42
CA SER A 299 19.17 -17.62 -0.42
C SER A 299 20.33 -17.46 -1.41
N GLY A 300 21.53 -17.84 -0.98
CA GLY A 300 22.71 -17.92 -1.84
C GLY A 300 22.63 -19.07 -2.85
N ALA A 301 21.91 -20.16 -2.51
CA ALA A 301 21.86 -21.37 -3.33
C ALA A 301 21.16 -21.16 -4.69
N SER A 302 20.21 -20.23 -4.76
CA SER A 302 19.45 -19.92 -5.97
C SER A 302 20.07 -18.79 -6.80
N GLY A 303 21.12 -18.13 -6.30
CA GLY A 303 21.68 -16.90 -6.89
C GLY A 303 20.73 -15.68 -6.87
N GLN A 304 19.51 -15.81 -6.34
CA GLN A 304 18.51 -14.74 -6.35
C GLN A 304 18.94 -13.54 -5.51
N ALA A 305 19.63 -13.78 -4.39
CA ALA A 305 20.19 -12.72 -3.56
C ALA A 305 21.19 -11.85 -4.35
N ALA A 306 22.02 -12.46 -5.21
CA ALA A 306 22.98 -11.76 -6.04
C ALA A 306 22.28 -10.95 -7.14
N LEU A 307 21.32 -11.56 -7.85
CA LEU A 307 20.53 -10.88 -8.88
C LEU A 307 19.75 -9.70 -8.32
N LEU A 308 19.11 -9.87 -7.16
CA LEU A 308 18.37 -8.79 -6.50
C LEU A 308 19.31 -7.68 -6.02
N THR A 309 20.45 -8.03 -5.42
CA THR A 309 21.47 -7.05 -5.01
C THR A 309 21.93 -6.20 -6.18
N GLU A 310 22.32 -6.85 -7.29
CA GLU A 310 22.76 -6.17 -8.50
C GLU A 310 21.66 -5.29 -9.10
N ALA A 311 20.43 -5.80 -9.15
CA ALA A 311 19.28 -5.04 -9.59
C ALA A 311 19.04 -3.77 -8.77
N VAL A 312 19.04 -3.87 -7.43
CA VAL A 312 18.82 -2.73 -6.54
C VAL A 312 19.93 -1.71 -6.71
N VAL A 313 21.19 -2.16 -6.77
CA VAL A 313 22.34 -1.27 -7.00
C VAL A 313 22.21 -0.56 -8.35
N ALA A 314 22.03 -1.29 -9.44
CA ALA A 314 21.99 -0.71 -10.78
C ALA A 314 20.80 0.21 -11.01
N LYS A 315 19.63 -0.08 -10.41
CA LYS A 315 18.37 0.61 -10.72
C LYS A 315 18.02 1.74 -9.75
N TYR A 316 18.54 1.69 -8.51
CA TYR A 316 18.20 2.64 -7.45
C TYR A 316 19.43 3.35 -6.87
N VAL A 317 20.54 2.64 -6.64
CA VAL A 317 21.69 3.20 -5.92
C VAL A 317 22.64 3.93 -6.86
N ALA A 318 22.95 3.34 -8.01
CA ALA A 318 23.87 3.90 -8.98
C ALA A 318 23.35 5.24 -9.52
N LEU A 319 24.27 6.20 -9.67
CA LEU A 319 23.97 7.49 -10.28
C LEU A 319 23.47 7.27 -11.72
N SER A 320 22.35 7.88 -12.04
CA SER A 320 21.84 7.93 -13.40
C SER A 320 22.73 8.83 -14.27
N PRO A 321 22.73 8.64 -15.61
CA PRO A 321 23.43 9.53 -16.52
C PRO A 321 23.02 11.01 -16.36
N GLU A 322 21.75 11.25 -16.04
CA GLU A 322 21.21 12.59 -15.80
C GLU A 322 21.78 13.20 -14.51
N GLU A 323 21.81 12.44 -13.41
CA GLU A 323 22.42 12.89 -12.14
C GLU A 323 23.94 13.10 -12.27
N LEU A 324 24.62 12.29 -13.08
CA LEU A 324 26.04 12.48 -13.38
C LEU A 324 26.28 13.74 -14.22
N ALA A 325 25.39 14.06 -15.16
CA ALA A 325 25.46 15.29 -15.94
C ALA A 325 25.23 16.51 -15.03
N GLU A 326 24.18 16.47 -14.20
CA GLU A 326 23.89 17.53 -13.21
C GLU A 326 25.08 17.75 -12.27
N TRP A 327 25.68 16.69 -11.74
CA TRP A 327 26.85 16.80 -10.87
C TRP A 327 28.07 17.43 -11.58
N ARG A 328 28.26 17.16 -12.88
CA ARG A 328 29.35 17.74 -13.66
C ARG A 328 29.10 19.22 -13.99
N ASP A 329 27.85 19.57 -14.26
CA ASP A 329 27.45 20.91 -14.69
C ASP A 329 27.32 21.88 -13.50
N ASP A 330 26.77 21.42 -12.36
CA ASP A 330 26.60 22.17 -11.12
C ASP A 330 26.78 21.27 -9.88
N PRO A 331 28.03 21.02 -9.44
CA PRO A 331 28.31 20.13 -8.32
C PRO A 331 27.77 20.65 -6.99
N GLU A 332 27.64 21.97 -6.81
CA GLU A 332 27.17 22.55 -5.56
C GLU A 332 25.65 22.39 -5.41
N SER A 333 24.87 22.67 -6.46
CA SER A 333 23.43 22.41 -6.44
C SER A 333 23.13 20.92 -6.29
N TYR A 334 23.89 20.06 -6.98
CA TYR A 334 23.76 18.61 -6.83
C TYR A 334 24.04 18.17 -5.38
N ALA A 335 25.14 18.63 -4.77
CA ALA A 335 25.47 18.29 -3.39
C ALA A 335 24.37 18.72 -2.40
N ARG A 336 23.84 19.95 -2.55
CA ARG A 336 22.74 20.44 -1.71
C ARG A 336 21.46 19.63 -1.90
N ALA A 337 21.11 19.27 -3.14
CA ALA A 337 19.97 18.41 -3.42
C ALA A 337 20.14 17.04 -2.75
N MET A 338 21.35 16.47 -2.84
CA MET A 338 21.68 15.19 -2.21
C MET A 338 21.62 15.23 -0.69
N ASP A 339 22.08 16.30 -0.04
CA ASP A 339 21.99 16.42 1.42
C ASP A 339 20.52 16.44 1.90
N VAL A 340 19.64 17.12 1.15
CA VAL A 340 18.20 17.14 1.45
C VAL A 340 17.56 15.77 1.15
N GLU A 341 17.98 15.12 0.07
CA GLU A 341 17.43 13.84 -0.39
C GLU A 341 18.02 12.61 0.30
N SER A 342 19.08 12.75 1.09
CA SER A 342 19.77 11.66 1.82
C SER A 342 19.41 11.56 3.30
N GLY A 343 18.46 12.38 3.76
CA GLY A 343 17.97 12.31 5.13
C GLY A 343 17.33 10.94 5.45
N PRO A 344 17.30 10.53 6.74
CA PRO A 344 16.72 9.25 7.16
C PRO A 344 15.24 9.10 6.80
N ASP A 345 14.52 10.21 6.65
CA ASP A 345 13.11 10.26 6.26
C ASP A 345 12.89 10.52 4.76
N ALA A 346 13.96 10.53 3.95
CA ALA A 346 13.86 10.89 2.55
C ALA A 346 13.11 9.82 1.74
N ASP A 347 12.02 10.24 1.10
CA ASP A 347 11.16 9.39 0.26
C ASP A 347 11.67 9.35 -1.19
N THR A 348 12.97 9.16 -1.37
CA THR A 348 13.65 9.18 -2.68
C THR A 348 14.06 7.77 -3.13
N PRO A 349 14.13 7.50 -4.45
CA PRO A 349 14.51 6.20 -4.99
C PRO A 349 15.87 5.71 -4.48
N ARG A 350 16.89 6.58 -4.42
CA ARG A 350 18.22 6.15 -3.99
C ARG A 350 18.24 5.71 -2.53
N CYS A 351 17.69 6.53 -1.64
CA CYS A 351 17.68 6.25 -0.21
C CYS A 351 16.85 5.02 0.14
N ILE A 352 15.70 4.84 -0.50
CA ILE A 352 14.92 3.62 -0.28
C ILE A 352 15.61 2.37 -0.85
N GLY A 353 16.38 2.50 -1.93
CA GLY A 353 17.19 1.42 -2.50
C GLY A 353 18.30 0.98 -1.53
N VAL A 354 19.03 1.93 -0.95
CA VAL A 354 20.01 1.66 0.11
C VAL A 354 19.33 1.04 1.33
N GLY A 355 18.20 1.60 1.76
CA GLY A 355 17.40 1.05 2.86
C GLY A 355 16.98 -0.40 2.62
N LEU A 356 16.60 -0.76 1.38
CA LEU A 356 16.31 -2.15 1.04
C LEU A 356 17.54 -3.05 1.14
N LEU A 357 18.72 -2.61 0.69
CA LEU A 357 19.96 -3.39 0.86
C LEU A 357 20.26 -3.66 2.34
N LEU A 358 20.05 -2.66 3.21
CA LEU A 358 20.19 -2.84 4.66
C LEU A 358 19.18 -3.86 5.21
N CYS A 359 17.91 -3.79 4.78
CA CYS A 359 16.90 -4.78 5.18
C CYS A 359 17.26 -6.20 4.69
N MET A 360 17.82 -6.31 3.48
CA MET A 360 18.29 -7.58 2.93
C MET A 360 19.48 -8.13 3.72
N LEU A 361 20.43 -7.29 4.13
CA LEU A 361 21.55 -7.68 4.99
C LEU A 361 21.09 -8.13 6.37
N GLU A 362 20.18 -7.38 7.01
CA GLU A 362 19.66 -7.71 8.33
C GLU A 362 18.92 -9.05 8.36
N ARG A 363 18.18 -9.36 7.29
CA ARG A 363 17.43 -10.63 7.20
C ARG A 363 18.24 -11.78 6.61
N GLY A 364 18.96 -11.53 5.53
CA GLY A 364 19.65 -12.55 4.74
C GLY A 364 21.04 -12.88 5.27
N GLY A 365 21.73 -11.94 5.91
CA GLY A 365 23.08 -12.12 6.44
C GLY A 365 24.12 -12.37 5.36
N GLU A 366 24.89 -13.44 5.52
CA GLU A 366 26.11 -13.75 4.75
C GLU A 366 25.90 -13.82 3.22
N PRO A 367 24.87 -14.50 2.67
CA PRO A 367 24.63 -14.53 1.22
C PRO A 367 24.50 -13.16 0.56
N VAL A 368 23.86 -12.21 1.25
CA VAL A 368 23.68 -10.84 0.74
C VAL A 368 25.00 -10.06 0.84
N ALA A 369 25.75 -10.24 1.92
CA ALA A 369 27.08 -9.65 2.06
C ALA A 369 28.05 -10.13 0.96
N GLN A 370 28.07 -11.44 0.69
CA GLN A 370 28.87 -12.03 -0.39
C GLN A 370 28.44 -11.51 -1.77
N ALA A 371 27.14 -11.36 -2.01
CA ALA A 371 26.62 -10.76 -3.25
C ALA A 371 27.12 -9.32 -3.45
N LEU A 372 27.11 -8.49 -2.38
CA LEU A 372 27.61 -7.12 -2.42
C LEU A 372 29.13 -7.05 -2.66
N ILE A 373 29.90 -7.85 -1.93
CA ILE A 373 31.37 -7.93 -2.09
C ILE A 373 31.71 -8.39 -3.52
N GLY A 374 31.04 -9.43 -4.00
CA GLY A 374 31.23 -9.95 -5.35
C GLY A 374 30.87 -8.94 -6.43
N LEU A 375 29.80 -8.15 -6.24
CA LEU A 375 29.45 -7.07 -7.16
C LEU A 375 30.49 -5.93 -7.13
N ALA A 376 30.93 -5.51 -5.95
CA ALA A 376 31.96 -4.48 -5.81
C ALA A 376 33.28 -4.87 -6.48
N ALA A 377 33.73 -6.12 -6.29
CA ALA A 377 34.93 -6.65 -6.93
C ALA A 377 34.82 -6.61 -8.47
N ARG A 378 33.65 -6.99 -9.04
CA ARG A 378 33.40 -6.89 -10.48
C ARG A 378 33.46 -5.46 -10.99
N LEU A 379 32.88 -4.51 -10.24
CA LEU A 379 32.86 -3.10 -10.63
C LEU A 379 34.23 -2.43 -10.52
N GLN A 380 35.12 -2.91 -9.64
CA GLN A 380 36.49 -2.40 -9.50
C GLN A 380 37.48 -2.99 -10.52
N SER A 381 37.14 -4.14 -11.11
CA SER A 381 37.97 -4.79 -12.14
C SER A 381 37.77 -4.23 -13.56
N VAL A 382 36.86 -3.26 -13.72
CA VAL A 382 36.55 -2.53 -14.96
C VAL A 382 37.11 -1.12 -14.84
#